data_AF-A0A962YU24-F1
#
_entry.id   AF-A0A962YU24-F1
#
_cell.length_a   1.000
_cell.length_b   1.000
_cell.length_c   1.000
_cell.angle_alpha   90.00
_cell.angle_beta   90.00
_cell.angle_gamma   90.00
#
_symmetry.space_group_name_H-M   'P 1'
#
loop_
_entity.id
_entity.type
_entity.pdbx_description
1 polymer ?
#
loop_
_entity_poly.entity_id
_entity_poly.type
_entity_poly.pdbx_seq_one_letter_code
_entity_poly.pdbx_strand_id
1 'polypeptide(L)'
;MTIASQLHTEIQLINATLAAFAIDAGTRPGWTVVAGTSYIAYGLRTGRSQPIDAVERRLPELSERISAHRGRPTPVRLRRLPLALEVPHPAPQPLDWRAATLRRSRYTMLAGRNYSAQPAADLLVRLDEQPHTLIAGTTGSGKSTLERMLLLSLALNTA
;
A
#
# COMPACT_ATOMS: atom_id res chain seq x y z
N MET A 1 17.91 13.83 0.39
CA MET A 1 18.04 12.38 0.66
C MET A 1 17.42 11.65 -0.52
N THR A 2 18.08 10.66 -1.11
CA THR A 2 17.50 9.90 -2.24
C THR A 2 16.58 8.80 -1.70
N ILE A 3 15.62 8.34 -2.51
CA ILE A 3 14.75 7.23 -2.10
C ILE A 3 15.60 5.99 -1.78
N ALA A 4 16.65 5.73 -2.55
CA ALA A 4 17.56 4.61 -2.33
C ALA A 4 18.28 4.66 -0.97
N SER A 5 18.79 5.82 -0.55
CA SER A 5 19.41 5.96 0.77
C SER A 5 18.40 5.73 1.90
N GLN A 6 17.18 6.22 1.72
CA GLN A 6 16.12 6.04 2.71
C GLN A 6 15.69 4.57 2.81
N LEU A 7 15.53 3.88 1.69
CA LEU A 7 15.23 2.44 1.66
C LEU A 7 16.31 1.64 2.41
N HIS A 8 17.59 1.97 2.21
CA HIS A 8 18.68 1.30 2.87
C HIS A 8 18.61 1.45 4.40
N THR A 9 18.42 2.68 4.89
CA THR A 9 18.31 2.97 6.32
C THR A 9 17.07 2.33 6.94
N GLU A 10 15.91 2.39 6.27
CA GLU A 10 14.67 1.77 6.77
C GLU A 10 14.78 0.24 6.84
N ILE A 11 15.43 -0.40 5.86
CA ILE A 11 15.67 -1.86 5.89
C ILE A 11 16.55 -2.25 7.07
N GLN A 12 17.63 -1.50 7.33
CA GLN A 12 18.49 -1.72 8.48
C GLN A 12 17.72 -1.55 9.79
N LEU A 13 16.93 -0.49 9.90
CA LEU A 13 16.12 -0.19 11.08
C LEU A 13 15.07 -1.27 11.34
N ILE A 14 14.37 -1.75 10.30
CA ILE A 14 13.39 -2.84 10.40
C ILE A 14 14.10 -4.10 10.90
N ASN A 15 15.19 -4.52 10.25
CA ASN A 15 15.90 -5.75 10.62
C ASN A 15 16.50 -5.67 12.03
N ALA A 16 17.11 -4.55 12.40
CA ALA A 16 17.64 -4.33 13.74
C ALA A 16 16.53 -4.37 14.81
N THR A 17 15.36 -3.83 14.49
CA THR A 17 14.21 -3.87 15.40
C THR A 17 13.69 -5.29 15.58
N LEU A 18 13.48 -6.03 14.49
CA LEU A 18 13.04 -7.44 14.57
C LEU A 18 14.03 -8.30 15.36
N ALA A 19 15.34 -8.15 15.10
CA ALA A 19 16.39 -8.86 15.81
C ALA A 19 16.42 -8.52 17.31
N ALA A 20 16.23 -7.24 17.68
CA ALA A 20 16.19 -6.82 19.09
C ALA A 20 15.05 -7.46 19.88
N PHE A 21 13.96 -7.84 19.22
CA PHE A 21 12.84 -8.59 19.82
C PHE A 21 12.94 -10.10 19.63
N ALA A 22 14.09 -10.62 19.19
CA ALA A 22 14.32 -12.03 18.88
C ALA A 22 13.29 -12.61 17.89
N ILE A 23 12.84 -11.79 16.93
CA ILE A 23 11.97 -12.22 15.85
C ILE A 23 12.85 -12.68 14.69
N ASP A 24 12.77 -13.97 14.36
CA ASP A 24 13.43 -14.57 13.20
C ASP A 24 12.68 -14.19 11.91
N ALA A 25 12.79 -12.92 11.53
CA ALA A 25 12.22 -12.38 10.32
C ALA A 25 13.07 -11.21 9.81
N GLY A 26 12.98 -10.92 8.51
CA GLY A 26 13.70 -9.80 7.93
C GLY A 26 13.25 -9.41 6.53
N THR A 27 13.75 -8.25 6.11
CA THR A 27 13.56 -7.69 4.78
C THR A 27 14.90 -7.35 4.12
N ARG A 28 14.91 -7.17 2.79
CA ARG A 28 16.12 -6.79 2.04
C ARG A 28 15.77 -6.02 0.76
N PRO A 29 16.71 -5.29 0.15
CA PRO A 29 16.44 -4.46 -1.04
C PRO A 29 15.79 -5.22 -2.19
N GLY A 30 16.22 -6.46 -2.46
CA GLY A 30 15.65 -7.30 -3.52
C GLY A 30 14.23 -7.82 -3.27
N TRP A 31 13.65 -7.56 -2.10
CA TRP A 31 12.25 -7.86 -1.78
C TRP A 31 11.39 -6.61 -1.64
N THR A 32 12.02 -5.43 -1.76
CA THR A 32 11.35 -4.15 -1.59
C THR A 32 10.74 -3.71 -2.92
N VAL A 33 9.47 -3.31 -2.88
CA VAL A 33 8.75 -2.76 -4.02
C VAL A 33 8.28 -1.35 -3.65
N VAL A 34 8.64 -0.37 -4.47
CA VAL A 34 8.11 1.00 -4.35
C VAL A 34 6.78 1.05 -5.11
N ALA A 35 5.67 1.18 -4.39
CA ALA A 35 4.32 1.20 -4.94
C ALA A 35 3.96 2.61 -5.45
N GLY A 36 4.60 2.99 -6.55
CA GLY A 36 4.48 4.34 -7.12
C GLY A 36 4.80 5.41 -6.07
N THR A 37 3.89 6.36 -5.90
CA THR A 37 3.97 7.41 -4.88
C THR A 37 3.07 7.12 -3.67
N SER A 38 2.53 5.92 -3.52
CA SER A 38 1.56 5.61 -2.45
C SER A 38 2.25 5.07 -1.20
N TYR A 39 2.97 3.97 -1.33
CA TYR A 39 3.65 3.30 -0.22
C TYR A 39 4.90 2.56 -0.70
N ILE A 40 5.63 1.99 0.24
CA ILE A 40 6.76 1.10 0.02
C ILE A 40 6.40 -0.22 0.69
N ALA A 41 6.46 -1.32 -0.06
CA ALA A 41 6.29 -2.66 0.46
C ALA A 41 7.65 -3.30 0.68
N TYR A 42 8.06 -3.41 1.95
CA TYR A 42 9.22 -4.17 2.35
C TYR A 42 8.85 -5.65 2.45
N GLY A 43 9.14 -6.43 1.40
CA GLY A 43 8.86 -7.87 1.42
C GLY A 43 9.52 -8.53 2.61
N LEU A 44 8.75 -9.32 3.35
CA LEU A 44 9.14 -9.88 4.64
C LEU A 44 9.22 -11.39 4.52
N ARG A 45 10.29 -11.99 5.03
CA ARG A 45 10.42 -13.43 5.19
C ARG A 45 10.63 -13.76 6.65
N THR A 46 10.02 -14.86 7.09
CA THR A 46 10.12 -15.38 8.44
C THR A 46 10.87 -16.71 8.41
N GLY A 47 11.54 -17.05 9.50
CA GLY A 47 12.08 -18.38 9.74
C GLY A 47 10.98 -19.44 9.77
N ARG A 48 11.39 -20.71 9.67
CA ARG A 48 10.47 -21.85 9.54
C ARG A 48 9.46 -21.97 10.69
N SER A 49 9.89 -21.65 11.90
CA SER A 49 9.08 -21.74 13.12
C SER A 49 8.58 -20.37 13.61
N GLN A 50 8.91 -19.28 12.93
CA GLN A 50 8.57 -17.94 13.37
C GLN A 50 7.11 -17.62 13.00
N PRO A 51 6.19 -17.46 13.97
CA PRO A 51 4.82 -17.07 13.68
C PRO A 51 4.76 -15.63 13.17
N ILE A 52 3.91 -15.40 12.16
CA ILE A 52 3.64 -14.07 11.60
C ILE A 52 3.08 -13.13 12.67
N ASP A 53 2.27 -13.65 13.59
CA ASP A 53 1.64 -12.86 14.65
C ASP A 53 2.66 -12.22 15.61
N ALA A 54 3.86 -12.79 15.75
CA ALA A 54 4.93 -12.15 16.52
C ALA A 54 5.42 -10.85 15.86
N VAL A 55 5.48 -10.80 14.53
CA VAL A 55 5.76 -9.57 13.78
C VAL A 55 4.60 -8.60 13.96
N GLU A 56 3.36 -9.07 13.83
CA GLU A 56 2.15 -8.23 13.95
C GLU A 56 2.07 -7.51 15.31
N ARG A 57 2.39 -8.22 16.40
CA ARG A 57 2.45 -7.64 17.76
C ARG A 57 3.54 -6.57 17.93
N ARG A 58 4.51 -6.47 17.02
CA ARG A 58 5.57 -5.44 17.02
C ARG A 58 5.34 -4.34 16.00
N LEU A 59 4.22 -4.33 15.28
CA LEU A 59 3.88 -3.22 14.37
C LEU A 59 3.82 -1.84 15.06
N PRO A 60 3.31 -1.69 16.29
CA PRO A 60 3.33 -0.39 16.97
C PRO A 60 4.77 0.13 17.15
N GLU A 61 5.68 -0.72 17.63
CA GLU A 61 7.09 -0.37 17.84
C GLU A 61 7.80 -0.04 16.52
N LEU A 62 7.56 -0.82 15.45
CA LEU A 62 8.08 -0.52 14.12
C LEU A 62 7.54 0.83 13.61
N SER A 63 6.28 1.13 13.86
CA SER A 63 5.66 2.41 13.49
C SER A 63 6.30 3.57 14.23
N GLU A 64 6.54 3.45 15.53
CA GLU A 64 7.22 4.49 16.32
C GLU A 64 8.65 4.74 15.82
N ARG A 65 9.43 3.67 15.59
CA ARG A 65 10.82 3.81 15.13
C ARG A 65 10.93 4.41 13.74
N ILE A 66 10.09 3.98 12.81
CA ILE A 66 10.06 4.57 11.45
C ILE A 66 9.56 6.02 11.51
N SER A 67 8.56 6.32 12.35
CA SER A 67 8.05 7.68 12.53
C SER A 67 9.11 8.62 13.08
N ALA A 68 9.87 8.17 14.09
CA ALA A 68 10.99 8.90 14.66
C ALA A 68 12.10 9.12 13.62
N HIS A 69 12.46 8.09 12.84
CA HIS A 69 13.44 8.21 11.76
C HIS A 69 12.99 9.23 10.68
N ARG A 70 11.70 9.27 10.35
CA ARG A 70 11.15 10.16 9.32
C ARG A 70 10.73 11.53 9.85
N GLY A 71 10.73 11.74 11.16
CA GLY A 71 10.24 12.97 11.80
C GLY A 71 8.74 13.24 11.62
N ARG A 72 7.93 12.22 11.33
CA ARG A 72 6.48 12.36 11.12
C ARG A 72 5.72 11.05 11.34
N PRO A 73 4.41 11.08 11.68
CA PRO A 73 3.59 9.88 11.81
C PRO A 73 3.63 9.01 10.55
N THR A 74 4.14 7.79 10.70
CA THR A 74 4.34 6.82 9.63
C THR A 74 3.88 5.44 10.11
N PRO A 75 2.56 5.19 10.14
CA PRO A 75 2.03 3.89 10.57
C PRO A 75 2.47 2.78 9.61
N VAL A 76 2.96 1.68 10.17
CA VAL A 76 3.38 0.48 9.43
C VAL A 76 2.25 -0.53 9.45
N ARG A 77 1.92 -1.09 8.29
CA ARG A 77 0.90 -2.14 8.16
C ARG A 77 1.53 -3.44 7.72
N LEU A 78 0.98 -4.56 8.19
CA LEU A 78 1.37 -5.89 7.72
C LEU A 78 0.44 -6.31 6.59
N ARG A 79 0.98 -6.48 5.38
CA ARG A 79 0.29 -7.15 4.28
C ARG A 79 0.47 -8.66 4.41
N ARG A 80 -0.61 -9.41 4.24
CA ARG A 80 -0.58 -10.87 4.11
C ARG A 80 -0.72 -11.25 2.63
N LEU A 81 0.02 -12.27 2.19
CA LEU A 81 -0.06 -12.88 0.84
C LEU A 81 0.14 -11.91 -0.34
N PRO A 82 1.39 -11.57 -0.73
CA PRO A 82 2.65 -11.96 -0.11
C PRO A 82 2.98 -11.11 1.11
N LEU A 83 3.69 -11.72 2.08
CA LEU A 83 4.03 -11.10 3.34
C LEU A 83 4.95 -9.88 3.14
N ALA A 84 4.54 -8.71 3.62
CA ALA A 84 5.33 -7.48 3.53
C ALA A 84 4.93 -6.47 4.61
N LEU A 85 5.85 -5.57 4.95
CA LEU A 85 5.54 -4.36 5.71
C LEU A 85 5.26 -3.22 4.72
N GLU A 86 4.05 -2.69 4.76
CA GLU A 86 3.64 -1.50 4.01
C GLU A 86 3.91 -0.25 4.84
N VAL A 87 4.70 0.65 4.27
CA VAL A 87 5.08 1.91 4.90
C VAL A 87 4.69 3.04 3.94
N PRO A 88 3.97 4.09 4.38
CA PRO A 88 3.60 5.22 3.53
C PRO A 88 4.79 5.75 2.72
N HIS A 89 4.57 6.25 1.50
CA HIS A 89 5.66 6.80 0.70
C HIS A 89 6.23 8.07 1.38
N PRO A 90 7.54 8.36 1.35
CA PRO A 90 8.13 9.56 1.95
C PRO A 90 7.56 10.87 1.41
N ALA A 91 7.20 10.90 0.13
CA ALA A 91 6.54 12.04 -0.50
C ALA A 91 5.29 11.52 -1.23
N PRO A 92 4.18 11.27 -0.52
CA PRO A 92 3.00 10.71 -1.17
C PRO A 92 2.41 11.74 -2.13
N GLN A 93 2.07 11.31 -3.34
CA GLN A 93 1.41 12.18 -4.31
C GLN A 93 0.01 11.65 -4.61
N PRO A 94 -1.01 12.52 -4.71
CA PRO A 94 -2.34 12.12 -5.16
C PRO A 94 -2.27 11.45 -6.54
N LEU A 95 -3.18 10.51 -6.80
CA LEU A 95 -3.39 10.01 -8.15
C LEU A 95 -3.97 11.13 -9.02
N ASP A 96 -3.31 11.44 -10.12
CA ASP A 96 -3.84 12.39 -11.09
C ASP A 96 -4.87 11.70 -12.00
N TRP A 97 -6.15 12.03 -11.78
CA TRP A 97 -7.24 11.49 -12.58
C TRP A 97 -7.18 11.93 -14.05
N ARG A 98 -6.53 13.06 -14.35
CA ARG A 98 -6.39 13.56 -15.74
C ARG A 98 -5.46 12.69 -16.57
N ALA A 99 -4.49 12.05 -15.92
CA ALA A 99 -3.57 11.10 -16.56
C ALA A 99 -4.18 9.68 -16.67
N ALA A 100 -5.37 9.45 -16.11
CA ALA A 100 -5.99 8.13 -16.11
C ALA A 100 -6.72 7.82 -17.42
N THR A 101 -6.74 6.54 -17.80
CA THR A 101 -7.53 6.07 -18.95
C THR A 101 -8.97 5.80 -18.49
N LEU A 102 -9.85 6.78 -18.72
CA LEU A 102 -11.24 6.74 -18.25
C LEU A 102 -12.19 5.95 -19.18
N ARG A 103 -11.92 5.94 -20.50
CA ARG A 103 -12.70 5.14 -21.46
C ARG A 103 -12.30 3.67 -21.34
N ARG A 104 -13.28 2.82 -21.03
CA ARG A 104 -13.12 1.39 -20.73
C ARG A 104 -14.30 0.61 -21.34
N SER A 105 -14.35 -0.69 -21.07
CA SER A 105 -15.51 -1.53 -21.38
C SER A 105 -16.76 -1.02 -20.65
N ARG A 106 -17.92 -1.35 -21.21
CA ARG A 106 -19.24 -1.09 -20.61
C ARG A 106 -19.27 -1.47 -19.13
N TYR A 107 -19.94 -0.65 -18.33
CA TYR A 107 -20.18 -0.88 -16.90
C TYR A 107 -18.92 -0.98 -16.04
N THR A 108 -17.83 -0.38 -16.50
CA THR A 108 -16.55 -0.35 -15.80
C THR A 108 -16.30 1.01 -15.15
N MET A 109 -15.98 0.99 -13.87
CA MET A 109 -15.63 2.15 -13.06
C MET A 109 -14.17 2.08 -12.62
N LEU A 110 -13.49 3.22 -12.60
CA LEU A 110 -12.11 3.35 -12.13
C LEU A 110 -12.08 3.74 -10.64
N ALA A 111 -11.65 2.82 -9.78
CA ALA A 111 -11.54 3.05 -8.34
C ALA A 111 -10.16 3.57 -7.91
N GLY A 112 -9.12 3.37 -8.72
CA GLY A 112 -7.78 3.86 -8.43
C GLY A 112 -6.70 3.02 -9.08
N ARG A 113 -5.58 2.80 -8.36
CA ARG A 113 -4.42 2.02 -8.80
C ARG A 113 -4.18 0.84 -7.85
N ASN A 114 -3.96 -0.33 -8.43
CA ASN A 114 -3.48 -1.51 -7.72
C ASN A 114 -1.96 -1.65 -7.91
N TYR A 115 -1.22 -1.52 -6.81
CA TYR A 115 0.24 -1.67 -6.78
C TYR A 115 0.72 -3.06 -6.35
N SER A 116 -0.19 -3.97 -6.00
CA SER A 116 0.15 -5.36 -5.70
C SER A 116 0.42 -6.17 -6.98
N ALA A 117 -0.09 -5.70 -8.13
CA ALA A 117 0.24 -6.24 -9.45
C ALA A 117 1.54 -5.62 -9.98
N GLN A 118 2.30 -6.39 -10.76
CA GLN A 118 3.50 -5.94 -11.47
C GLN A 118 3.33 -6.23 -12.98
N PRO A 119 3.24 -5.19 -13.83
CA PRO A 119 3.25 -3.76 -13.50
C PRO A 119 2.00 -3.33 -12.70
N ALA A 120 2.08 -2.18 -12.04
CA ALA A 120 0.92 -1.59 -11.38
C ALA A 120 -0.22 -1.41 -12.39
N ALA A 121 -1.43 -1.76 -11.98
CA ALA A 121 -2.62 -1.77 -12.84
C ALA A 121 -3.68 -0.82 -12.30
N ASP A 122 -4.68 -0.52 -13.10
CA ASP A 122 -5.87 0.18 -12.62
C ASP A 122 -6.70 -0.76 -11.75
N LEU A 123 -7.23 -0.22 -10.65
CA LEU A 123 -8.22 -0.91 -9.83
C LEU A 123 -9.60 -0.61 -10.41
N LEU A 124 -10.23 -1.63 -10.95
CA LEU A 124 -11.51 -1.52 -11.66
C LEU A 124 -12.64 -2.16 -10.85
N VAL A 125 -13.81 -1.55 -10.90
CA VAL A 125 -15.08 -2.14 -10.46
C VAL A 125 -15.93 -2.36 -11.70
N ARG A 126 -16.35 -3.60 -11.91
CA ARG A 126 -17.04 -4.06 -13.11
C ARG A 126 -18.44 -4.51 -12.74
N LEU A 127 -19.46 -3.70 -13.07
CA LEU A 127 -20.84 -3.96 -12.63
C LEU A 127 -21.51 -5.10 -13.41
N ASP A 128 -20.94 -5.52 -14.54
CA ASP A 128 -21.32 -6.74 -15.25
C ASP A 128 -20.91 -8.01 -14.48
N GLU A 129 -19.81 -7.96 -13.73
CA GLU A 129 -19.33 -9.07 -12.90
C GLU A 129 -19.82 -8.96 -11.44
N GLN A 130 -19.86 -7.74 -10.91
CA GLN A 130 -20.27 -7.43 -9.54
C GLN A 130 -21.32 -6.29 -9.55
N PRO A 131 -22.61 -6.61 -9.69
CA PRO A 131 -23.67 -5.62 -9.91
C PRO A 131 -23.85 -4.59 -8.79
N HIS A 132 -23.39 -4.90 -7.57
CA HIS A 132 -23.57 -4.07 -6.40
C HIS A 132 -22.25 -3.85 -5.67
N THR A 133 -21.98 -2.60 -5.30
CA THR A 133 -20.77 -2.19 -4.58
C THR A 133 -21.16 -1.44 -3.32
N LEU A 134 -20.64 -1.88 -2.18
CA LEU A 134 -20.75 -1.15 -0.91
C LEU A 134 -19.52 -0.26 -0.74
N ILE A 135 -19.74 1.04 -0.50
CA ILE A 135 -18.67 2.00 -0.22
C ILE A 135 -18.89 2.57 1.18
N ALA A 136 -17.93 2.34 2.07
CA ALA A 136 -17.96 2.82 3.45
C ALA A 136 -16.63 3.46 3.82
N GLY A 137 -16.67 4.50 4.64
CA GLY A 137 -15.49 5.22 5.12
C GLY A 137 -15.89 6.34 6.07
N THR A 138 -15.01 6.65 7.03
CA THR A 138 -15.20 7.77 7.96
C THR A 138 -15.04 9.13 7.26
N THR A 139 -15.48 10.21 7.89
CA THR A 139 -15.25 11.57 7.39
C THR A 139 -13.76 11.82 7.18
N GLY A 140 -13.39 12.39 6.03
CA GLY A 140 -12.00 12.66 5.67
C GLY A 140 -11.25 11.48 5.02
N SER A 141 -11.85 10.28 4.95
CA SER A 141 -11.22 9.10 4.31
C SER A 141 -11.11 9.17 2.77
N GLY A 142 -11.78 10.14 2.14
CA GLY A 142 -11.81 10.28 0.68
C GLY A 142 -13.00 9.60 -0.01
N LYS A 143 -13.98 9.07 0.74
CA LYS A 143 -15.18 8.40 0.20
C LYS A 143 -15.88 9.17 -0.93
N SER A 144 -16.19 10.45 -0.70
CA SER A 144 -16.88 11.28 -1.71
C SER A 144 -16.01 11.52 -2.95
N THR A 145 -14.69 11.58 -2.80
CA THR A 145 -13.76 11.70 -3.94
C THR A 145 -13.74 10.41 -4.77
N LEU A 146 -13.72 9.25 -4.11
CA LEU A 146 -13.84 7.95 -4.76
C LEU A 146 -15.18 7.83 -5.51
N GLU A 147 -16.31 8.13 -4.85
CA GLU A 147 -17.65 8.07 -5.45
C GLU A 147 -17.76 8.96 -6.70
N ARG A 148 -17.19 10.18 -6.65
CA ARG A 148 -17.13 11.07 -7.81
C ARG A 148 -16.35 10.45 -8.97
N MET A 149 -15.21 9.83 -8.70
CA MET A 149 -14.41 9.16 -9.73
C MET A 149 -15.11 7.93 -10.33
N LEU A 150 -15.76 7.12 -9.49
CA LEU A 150 -16.54 5.97 -9.94
C LEU A 150 -17.70 6.42 -10.82
N LEU A 151 -18.45 7.44 -10.41
CA LEU A 151 -19.56 7.98 -11.21
C LEU A 151 -19.09 8.60 -12.52
N LEU A 152 -18.03 9.40 -12.50
CA LEU A 152 -17.46 10.03 -13.70
C LEU A 152 -16.99 8.99 -14.72
N SER A 153 -16.29 7.95 -14.27
CA SER A 153 -15.85 6.87 -15.14
C SER A 153 -17.03 6.02 -15.63
N LEU A 154 -18.03 5.72 -14.79
CA LEU A 154 -19.22 5.00 -15.22
C LEU A 154 -20.01 5.75 -16.30
N ALA A 155 -20.18 7.06 -16.13
CA ALA A 155 -20.91 7.91 -17.08
C ALA A 155 -20.27 7.91 -18.48
N LEU A 156 -18.96 7.68 -18.56
CA LEU A 156 -18.23 7.54 -19.82
C LEU A 156 -18.31 6.12 -20.42
N ASN A 157 -18.75 5.14 -19.64
CA ASN A 157 -18.70 3.70 -19.96
C ASN A 157 -20.08 3.03 -19.81
N THR A 158 -21.17 3.70 -20.22
CA THR A 158 -22.54 3.18 -20.07
C THR A 158 -22.97 2.21 -21.18
N ALA A 159 -22.30 2.24 -22.33
CA ALA A 159 -22.58 1.42 -23.51
C ALA A 159 -21.29 0.79 -24.06
#